data_AF-F3BZ03-F1
#
_entry.id   AF-F3BZ03-F1
#
_cell.length_a   1.000
_cell.length_b   1.000
_cell.length_c   1.000
_cell.angle_alpha   90.00
_cell.angle_beta   90.00
_cell.angle_gamma   90.00
#
_symmetry.space_group_name_H-M   'P 1'
#
loop_
_entity.id
_entity.type
_entity.pdbx_description
1 polymer ?
#
loop_
_entity_poly.entity_id
_entity_poly.type
_entity_poly.pdbx_seq_one_letter_code
_entity_poly.pdbx_strand_id
1 'polypeptide(L)'
;ADERLSRRLESGLRDQFGKRTLHEVVSGERDALMADITGSLNRMAEKELGIEVVDVRVKAIDLPKEVNRSVFERMSTEREREAREHRAKGNELAEGIRADADRQRRVLLAEAYRESEEARGDGDAQAAAIYSKAYGQDQEFYAFYRSLRAYRESFANKSDVMVLDPNSEFFRYLEKAKP
;
A
#
# COMPACT_ATOMS: atom_id res chain seq x y z
N ALA A 1 -3.70 -71.19 7.66
CA ALA A 1 -4.27 -70.33 6.61
C ALA A 1 -3.92 -68.86 6.88
N ASP A 2 -4.14 -68.39 8.11
CA ASP A 2 -3.88 -67.02 8.57
C ASP A 2 -2.47 -66.48 8.27
N GLU A 3 -1.41 -67.23 8.62
CA GLU A 3 -0.02 -66.82 8.31
C GLU A 3 0.30 -66.65 6.82
N ARG A 4 -0.40 -67.36 5.93
CA ARG A 4 -0.19 -67.24 4.48
C ARG A 4 -0.87 -65.99 3.93
N LEU A 5 -2.02 -65.62 4.50
CA LEU A 5 -2.76 -64.41 4.16
C LEU A 5 -1.98 -63.16 4.63
N SER A 6 -1.46 -63.20 5.87
CA SER A 6 -0.68 -62.10 6.45
C SER A 6 0.60 -61.79 5.67
N ARG A 7 1.40 -62.82 5.33
CA ARG A 7 2.64 -62.64 4.53
C ARG A 7 2.39 -62.08 3.13
N ARG A 8 1.27 -62.45 2.49
CA ARG A 8 0.92 -61.93 1.17
C ARG A 8 0.34 -60.52 1.23
N LEU A 9 -0.45 -60.21 2.26
CA LEU A 9 -0.91 -58.85 2.55
C LEU A 9 0.28 -57.89 2.71
N GLU A 10 1.29 -58.30 3.48
CA GLU A 10 2.51 -57.51 3.71
C GLU A 10 3.27 -57.24 2.40
N SER A 11 3.44 -58.26 1.55
CA SER A 11 4.08 -58.11 0.24
C SER A 11 3.29 -57.19 -0.70
N GLY A 12 1.97 -57.36 -0.78
CA GLY A 12 1.11 -56.56 -1.65
C GLY A 12 1.04 -55.09 -1.23
N LEU A 13 1.02 -54.81 0.08
CA LEU A 13 1.15 -53.46 0.62
C LEU A 13 2.50 -52.87 0.21
N ARG A 14 3.60 -53.58 0.48
CA ARG A 14 4.96 -53.11 0.22
C ARG A 14 5.22 -52.79 -1.27
N ASP A 15 4.70 -53.61 -2.18
CA ASP A 15 4.85 -53.37 -3.63
C ASP A 15 4.07 -52.15 -4.12
N GLN A 16 2.92 -51.85 -3.52
CA GLN A 16 2.14 -50.64 -3.86
C GLN A 16 2.78 -49.38 -3.29
N PHE A 17 3.31 -49.44 -2.06
CA PHE A 17 4.07 -48.35 -1.46
C PHE A 17 5.39 -48.08 -2.17
N GLY A 18 6.03 -49.10 -2.77
CA GLY A 18 7.26 -48.95 -3.55
C GLY A 18 7.08 -48.28 -4.92
N LYS A 19 5.86 -48.24 -5.47
CA LYS A 19 5.55 -47.67 -6.79
C LYS A 19 5.13 -46.20 -6.76
N ARG A 20 4.81 -45.66 -5.58
CA ARG A 20 4.30 -44.29 -5.41
C ARG A 20 5.21 -43.45 -4.53
N THR A 21 5.14 -42.14 -4.70
CA THR A 21 5.95 -41.23 -3.90
C THR A 21 5.36 -41.04 -2.50
N LEU A 22 6.21 -40.72 -1.53
CA LEU A 22 5.82 -40.55 -0.12
C LEU A 22 4.78 -39.43 0.08
N HIS A 23 4.68 -38.50 -0.88
CA HIS A 23 3.71 -37.41 -0.87
C HIS A 23 2.29 -37.85 -1.28
N GLU A 24 2.16 -38.76 -2.25
CA GLU A 24 0.87 -39.30 -2.74
C GLU A 24 0.14 -40.12 -1.66
N VAL A 25 0.92 -40.85 -0.86
CA VAL A 25 0.43 -41.69 0.25
C VAL A 25 -0.18 -40.86 1.39
N VAL A 26 0.31 -39.63 1.59
CA VAL A 26 -0.03 -38.79 2.75
C VAL A 26 -1.06 -37.72 2.40
N SER A 27 -1.17 -37.30 1.14
CA SER A 27 -1.90 -36.07 0.77
C SER A 27 -3.34 -36.25 0.28
N GLY A 28 -3.81 -37.47 -0.07
CA GLY A 28 -5.23 -37.63 -0.43
C GLY A 28 -5.67 -38.92 -1.12
N GLU A 29 -4.77 -39.79 -1.59
CA GLU A 29 -5.16 -40.97 -2.39
C GLU A 29 -5.36 -42.25 -1.56
N ARG A 30 -5.47 -42.13 -0.24
CA ARG A 30 -5.52 -43.27 0.68
C ARG A 30 -6.71 -44.18 0.44
N ASP A 31 -7.88 -43.61 0.14
CA ASP A 31 -9.12 -44.38 -0.02
C ASP A 31 -9.10 -45.23 -1.30
N ALA A 32 -8.58 -44.66 -2.40
CA ALA A 32 -8.38 -45.39 -3.64
C ALA A 32 -7.36 -46.53 -3.48
N LEU A 33 -6.27 -46.28 -2.73
CA LEU A 33 -5.26 -47.29 -2.42
C LEU A 33 -5.85 -48.47 -1.62
N MET A 34 -6.64 -48.18 -0.59
CA MET A 34 -7.26 -49.24 0.23
C MET A 34 -8.28 -50.06 -0.58
N ALA A 35 -9.03 -49.42 -1.49
CA ALA A 35 -9.96 -50.10 -2.38
C ALA A 35 -9.26 -51.07 -3.35
N ASP A 36 -8.17 -50.63 -3.98
CA ASP A 36 -7.39 -51.45 -4.92
C ASP A 36 -6.74 -52.67 -4.22
N ILE A 37 -6.20 -52.46 -3.02
CA ILE A 37 -5.57 -53.52 -2.22
C ILE A 37 -6.61 -54.54 -1.75
N THR A 38 -7.75 -54.07 -1.23
CA THR A 38 -8.85 -54.93 -0.77
C THR A 38 -9.39 -55.77 -1.93
N GLY A 39 -9.60 -55.16 -3.11
CA GLY A 39 -10.09 -55.88 -4.29
C GLY A 39 -9.09 -56.92 -4.82
N SER A 40 -7.79 -56.61 -4.79
CA SER A 40 -6.73 -57.55 -5.18
C SER A 40 -6.67 -58.76 -4.23
N LEU A 41 -6.71 -58.50 -2.92
CA LEU A 41 -6.67 -59.54 -1.89
C LEU A 41 -7.92 -60.42 -1.89
N ASN A 42 -9.11 -59.82 -2.06
CA ASN A 42 -10.37 -60.57 -2.06
C ASN A 42 -10.39 -61.61 -3.19
N ARG A 43 -10.05 -61.21 -4.42
CA ARG A 43 -9.98 -62.12 -5.59
C ARG A 43 -9.03 -63.31 -5.38
N MET A 44 -7.94 -63.09 -4.65
CA MET A 44 -6.96 -64.14 -4.36
C MET A 44 -7.38 -65.04 -3.20
N ALA A 45 -7.91 -64.45 -2.12
CA ALA A 45 -8.40 -65.18 -0.94
C ALA A 45 -9.59 -66.09 -1.30
N GLU A 46 -10.48 -65.62 -2.16
CA GLU A 46 -11.62 -66.39 -2.66
C GLU A 46 -11.15 -67.59 -3.49
N LYS A 47 -10.16 -67.40 -4.38
CA LYS A 47 -9.66 -68.44 -5.29
C LYS A 47 -8.80 -69.51 -4.63
N GLU A 48 -7.97 -69.14 -3.65
CA GLU A 48 -7.03 -70.08 -3.02
C GLU A 48 -7.50 -70.64 -1.67
N LEU A 49 -8.37 -69.93 -0.96
CA LEU A 49 -8.74 -70.24 0.43
C LEU A 49 -10.25 -70.30 0.65
N GLY A 50 -11.08 -69.84 -0.30
CA GLY A 50 -12.53 -69.79 -0.17
C GLY A 50 -13.02 -68.78 0.88
N ILE A 51 -12.25 -67.72 1.14
CA ILE A 51 -12.52 -66.73 2.18
C ILE A 51 -12.76 -65.36 1.52
N GLU A 52 -13.80 -64.65 1.97
CA GLU A 52 -14.11 -63.29 1.55
C GLU A 52 -13.42 -62.26 2.47
N VAL A 53 -12.76 -61.27 1.88
CA VAL A 53 -12.10 -60.16 2.58
C VAL A 53 -13.00 -58.92 2.50
N VAL A 54 -13.59 -58.54 3.64
CA VAL A 54 -14.57 -57.43 3.71
C VAL A 54 -13.93 -56.04 3.74
N ASP A 55 -12.84 -55.86 4.51
CA ASP A 55 -12.16 -54.56 4.64
C ASP A 55 -10.70 -54.74 5.08
N VAL A 56 -9.80 -53.91 4.54
CA VAL A 56 -8.38 -53.84 4.91
C VAL A 56 -8.03 -52.42 5.31
N ARG A 57 -7.58 -52.23 6.55
CA ARG A 57 -7.18 -50.92 7.07
C ARG A 57 -5.73 -50.90 7.54
N VAL A 58 -5.01 -49.87 7.12
CA VAL A 58 -3.69 -49.56 7.66
C VAL A 58 -3.84 -48.85 9.01
N LYS A 59 -3.34 -49.48 10.07
CA LYS A 59 -3.39 -48.96 11.45
C LYS A 59 -2.37 -47.86 11.72
N ALA A 60 -1.14 -48.02 11.24
CA ALA A 60 -0.06 -47.05 11.38
C ALA A 60 0.97 -47.23 10.26
N ILE A 61 1.56 -46.11 9.82
CA ILE A 61 2.74 -46.10 8.95
C ILE A 61 3.84 -45.42 9.77
N ASP A 62 4.78 -46.20 10.28
CA ASP A 62 5.96 -45.65 10.95
C ASP A 62 7.02 -45.35 9.89
N LEU A 63 7.21 -44.06 9.61
CA LEU A 63 8.34 -43.60 8.82
C LEU A 63 9.61 -43.64 9.68
N PRO A 64 10.75 -44.17 9.18
CA PRO A 64 12.01 -44.11 9.89
C PRO A 64 12.36 -42.67 10.26
N LYS A 65 12.73 -42.43 11.53
CA LYS A 65 12.97 -41.08 12.06
C LYS A 65 14.09 -40.34 11.33
N GLU A 66 14.99 -41.05 10.64
CA GLU A 66 16.10 -40.45 9.89
C GLU A 66 15.64 -39.63 8.67
N VAL A 67 14.50 -39.95 8.04
CA VAL A 67 14.04 -39.26 6.80
C VAL A 67 13.14 -38.06 7.06
N ASN A 68 12.54 -37.98 8.25
CA ASN A 68 11.59 -36.91 8.59
C ASN A 68 12.25 -35.53 8.71
N ARG A 69 13.50 -35.48 9.18
CA ARG A 69 14.20 -34.22 9.43
C ARG A 69 14.58 -33.49 8.13
N SER A 70 15.12 -34.21 7.15
CA SER A 70 15.55 -33.60 5.88
C SER A 70 14.38 -33.08 5.05
N VAL A 71 13.25 -33.79 5.06
CA VAL A 71 12.02 -33.35 4.37
C VAL A 71 11.44 -32.12 5.07
N PHE A 72 11.43 -32.10 6.41
CA PHE A 72 10.97 -30.94 7.18
C PHE A 72 11.85 -29.70 6.96
N GLU A 73 13.17 -29.85 6.98
CA GLU A 73 14.14 -28.76 6.68
C GLU A 73 13.99 -28.25 5.25
N ARG A 74 13.72 -29.14 4.27
CA ARG A 74 13.43 -28.73 2.89
C ARG A 74 12.12 -27.95 2.78
N MET A 75 11.06 -28.43 3.43
CA MET A 75 9.75 -27.74 3.44
C MET A 75 9.81 -26.37 4.12
N SER A 76 10.56 -26.23 5.23
CA SER A 76 10.72 -24.95 5.91
C SER A 76 11.48 -23.96 5.03
N THR A 77 12.55 -24.41 4.37
CA THR A 77 13.36 -23.58 3.47
C THR A 77 12.56 -23.10 2.26
N GLU A 78 11.76 -23.98 1.64
CA GLU A 78 10.88 -23.62 0.52
C GLU A 78 9.83 -22.60 0.96
N ARG A 79 9.14 -22.81 2.09
CA ARG A 79 8.19 -21.82 2.62
C ARG A 79 8.83 -20.49 2.95
N GLU A 80 10.02 -20.50 3.52
CA GLU A 80 10.74 -19.25 3.80
C GLU A 80 11.12 -18.52 2.51
N ARG A 81 11.50 -19.24 1.45
CA ARG A 81 11.80 -18.65 0.14
C ARG A 81 10.55 -17.98 -0.44
N GLU A 82 9.43 -18.71 -0.45
CA GLU A 82 8.14 -18.20 -0.92
C GLU A 82 7.69 -16.96 -0.11
N ALA A 83 7.79 -17.01 1.21
CA ALA A 83 7.46 -15.88 2.08
C ALA A 83 8.39 -14.67 1.86
N ARG A 84 9.67 -14.89 1.57
CA ARG A 84 10.61 -13.81 1.21
C ARG A 84 10.24 -13.19 -0.14
N GLU A 85 9.92 -14.01 -1.14
CA GLU A 85 9.52 -13.55 -2.47
C GLU A 85 8.24 -12.71 -2.41
N HIS A 86 7.21 -13.17 -1.69
CA HIS A 86 5.98 -12.40 -1.48
C HIS A 86 6.22 -11.08 -0.76
N ARG A 87 7.07 -11.07 0.28
CA ARG A 87 7.44 -9.82 0.98
C ARG A 87 8.22 -8.87 0.10
N ALA A 88 9.15 -9.37 -0.70
CA ALA A 88 9.92 -8.56 -1.64
C ALA A 88 8.99 -7.90 -2.68
N LYS A 89 8.09 -8.68 -3.28
CA LYS A 89 7.10 -8.18 -4.23
C LYS A 89 6.13 -7.17 -3.59
N GLY A 90 5.69 -7.42 -2.36
CA GLY A 90 4.87 -6.48 -1.60
C GLY A 90 5.58 -5.16 -1.35
N ASN A 91 6.87 -5.21 -1.00
CA ASN A 91 7.68 -4.01 -0.77
C ASN A 91 7.93 -3.22 -2.08
N GLU A 92 8.21 -3.91 -3.18
CA GLU A 92 8.39 -3.30 -4.50
C GLU A 92 7.12 -2.54 -4.94
N LEU A 93 5.96 -3.21 -4.85
CA LEU A 93 4.68 -2.59 -5.18
C LEU A 93 4.36 -1.41 -4.27
N ALA A 94 4.59 -1.56 -2.96
CA ALA A 94 4.38 -0.49 -2.00
C ALA A 94 5.23 0.74 -2.32
N GLU A 95 6.50 0.54 -2.72
CA GLU A 95 7.39 1.65 -3.01
C GLU A 95 7.08 2.32 -4.34
N GLY A 96 6.62 1.56 -5.34
CA GLY A 96 6.05 2.13 -6.56
C GLY A 96 4.85 3.04 -6.25
N ILE A 97 3.89 2.55 -5.44
CA ILE A 97 2.70 3.31 -5.06
C ILE A 97 3.07 4.58 -4.28
N ARG A 98 4.00 4.49 -3.32
CA ARG A 98 4.46 5.68 -2.56
C ARG A 98 5.13 6.70 -3.46
N ALA A 99 6.01 6.26 -4.36
CA ALA A 99 6.69 7.15 -5.29
C ALA A 99 5.70 7.86 -6.22
N ASP A 100 4.66 7.17 -6.70
CA ASP A 100 3.59 7.77 -7.50
C ASP A 100 2.76 8.77 -6.70
N ALA A 101 2.35 8.40 -5.48
CA ALA A 101 1.61 9.31 -4.60
C ALA A 101 2.41 10.58 -4.29
N ASP A 102 3.72 10.45 -4.06
CA ASP A 102 4.61 11.60 -3.85
C ASP A 102 4.81 12.47 -5.09
N ARG A 103 4.81 11.88 -6.28
CA ARG A 103 4.80 12.64 -7.54
C ARG A 103 3.49 13.41 -7.68
N GLN A 104 2.35 12.74 -7.54
CA GLN A 104 1.02 13.34 -7.66
C GLN A 104 0.83 14.48 -6.66
N ARG A 105 1.22 14.28 -5.39
CA ARG A 105 1.17 15.33 -4.37
C ARG A 105 1.95 16.57 -4.79
N ARG A 106 3.16 16.40 -5.30
CA ARG A 106 4.01 17.52 -5.74
C ARG A 106 3.40 18.27 -6.91
N VAL A 107 2.87 17.55 -7.91
CA VAL A 107 2.17 18.16 -9.05
C VAL A 107 0.95 18.94 -8.59
N LEU A 108 0.10 18.32 -7.76
CA LEU A 108 -1.12 18.96 -7.26
C LEU A 108 -0.82 20.21 -6.44
N LEU A 109 0.19 20.18 -5.57
CA LEU A 109 0.61 21.36 -4.81
C LEU A 109 1.16 22.47 -5.72
N ALA A 110 1.93 22.10 -6.76
CA ALA A 110 2.45 23.07 -7.72
C ALA A 110 1.34 23.70 -8.56
N GLU A 111 0.36 22.90 -9.00
CA GLU A 111 -0.82 23.36 -9.75
C GLU A 111 -1.69 24.28 -8.89
N ALA A 112 -1.99 23.87 -7.65
CA ALA A 112 -2.75 24.68 -6.70
C ALA A 112 -2.04 26.01 -6.40
N TYR A 113 -0.71 25.99 -6.23
CA TYR A 113 0.07 27.21 -6.02
C TYR A 113 0.01 28.12 -7.25
N ARG A 114 0.22 27.57 -8.45
CA ARG A 114 0.11 28.32 -9.71
C ARG A 114 -1.25 28.98 -9.87
N GLU A 115 -2.33 28.23 -9.65
CA GLU A 115 -3.69 28.76 -9.73
C GLU A 115 -3.96 29.85 -8.68
N SER A 116 -3.42 29.69 -7.47
CA SER A 116 -3.56 30.71 -6.42
C SER A 116 -2.84 32.02 -6.76
N GLU A 117 -1.65 31.94 -7.35
CA GLU A 117 -0.89 33.11 -7.79
C GLU A 117 -1.53 33.77 -9.01
N GLU A 118 -2.09 32.98 -9.94
CA GLU A 118 -2.84 33.48 -11.09
C GLU A 118 -4.10 34.25 -10.64
N ALA A 119 -4.91 33.65 -9.77
CA ALA A 119 -6.10 34.29 -9.22
C ALA A 119 -5.77 35.56 -8.41
N ARG A 120 -4.66 35.55 -7.67
CA ARG A 120 -4.19 36.73 -6.94
C ARG A 120 -3.72 37.83 -7.90
N GLY A 121 -2.95 37.47 -8.93
CA GLY A 121 -2.49 38.39 -9.96
C GLY A 121 -3.64 39.04 -10.72
N ASP A 122 -4.68 38.28 -11.06
CA ASP A 122 -5.89 38.79 -11.67
C ASP A 122 -6.64 39.77 -10.75
N GLY A 123 -6.74 39.44 -9.46
CA GLY A 123 -7.32 40.31 -8.45
C GLY A 123 -6.56 41.63 -8.31
N ASP A 124 -5.23 41.57 -8.23
CA ASP A 124 -4.36 42.75 -8.12
C ASP A 124 -4.44 43.60 -9.39
N ALA A 125 -4.48 42.98 -10.58
CA ALA A 125 -4.64 43.67 -11.85
C ALA A 125 -6.00 44.38 -11.95
N GLN A 126 -7.09 43.73 -11.54
CA GLN A 126 -8.42 44.34 -11.50
C GLN A 126 -8.48 45.49 -10.50
N ALA A 127 -7.92 45.31 -9.30
CA ALA A 127 -7.84 46.36 -8.29
C ALA A 127 -7.06 47.57 -8.82
N ALA A 128 -5.88 47.34 -9.38
CA ALA A 128 -5.05 48.40 -9.98
C ALA A 128 -5.78 49.13 -11.13
N ALA A 129 -6.51 48.40 -11.98
CA ALA A 129 -7.31 48.99 -13.06
C ALA A 129 -8.47 49.86 -12.52
N ILE A 130 -9.17 49.41 -11.48
CA ILE A 130 -10.23 50.19 -10.82
C ILE A 130 -9.64 51.44 -10.16
N TYR A 131 -8.53 51.30 -9.43
CA TYR A 131 -7.84 52.43 -8.81
C TYR A 131 -7.36 53.43 -9.87
N SER A 132 -6.74 52.97 -10.96
CA SER A 132 -6.30 53.84 -12.06
C SER A 132 -7.47 54.59 -12.70
N LYS A 133 -8.60 53.92 -12.96
CA LYS A 133 -9.82 54.56 -13.47
C LYS A 133 -10.36 55.62 -12.50
N ALA A 134 -10.38 55.32 -11.20
CA ALA A 134 -10.79 56.27 -10.17
C ALA A 134 -9.82 57.46 -10.06
N TYR A 135 -8.50 57.23 -10.14
CA TYR A 135 -7.48 58.28 -10.13
C TYR A 135 -7.52 59.17 -11.38
N GLY A 136 -7.93 58.61 -12.51
CA GLY A 136 -8.10 59.35 -13.76
C GLY A 136 -9.32 60.29 -13.79
N GLN A 137 -10.29 60.12 -12.87
CA GLN A 137 -11.48 60.99 -12.82
C GLN A 137 -11.16 62.37 -12.23
N ASP A 138 -10.35 62.43 -11.16
CA ASP A 138 -9.86 63.68 -10.58
C ASP A 138 -8.54 63.43 -9.81
N GLN A 139 -7.43 63.76 -10.45
CA GLN A 139 -6.09 63.56 -9.87
C GLN A 139 -5.83 64.46 -8.66
N GLU A 140 -6.41 65.67 -8.64
CA GLU A 140 -6.12 66.66 -7.61
C GLU A 140 -6.89 66.32 -6.32
N PHE A 141 -8.17 65.93 -6.44
CA PHE A 141 -8.96 65.45 -5.32
C PHE A 141 -8.39 64.17 -4.69
N TYR A 142 -7.89 63.24 -5.50
CA TYR A 142 -7.28 62.01 -4.97
C TYR A 142 -5.95 62.29 -4.25
N ALA A 143 -5.06 63.11 -4.82
CA ALA A 143 -3.80 63.48 -4.16
C ALA A 143 -4.05 64.14 -2.80
N PHE A 144 -5.09 64.98 -2.72
CA PHE A 144 -5.58 65.54 -1.47
C PHE A 144 -6.10 64.46 -0.50
N TYR A 145 -7.02 63.58 -0.92
CA TYR A 145 -7.59 62.52 -0.07
C TYR A 145 -6.54 61.52 0.44
N ARG A 146 -5.58 61.13 -0.41
CA ARG A 146 -4.46 60.24 -0.03
C ARG A 146 -3.57 60.90 1.02
N SER A 147 -3.27 62.19 0.87
CA SER A 147 -2.51 62.94 1.87
C SER A 147 -3.23 62.99 3.22
N LEU A 148 -4.56 63.21 3.22
CA LEU A 148 -5.38 63.18 4.43
C LEU A 148 -5.43 61.81 5.12
N ARG A 149 -5.43 60.73 4.34
CA ARG A 149 -5.38 59.36 4.89
C ARG A 149 -4.00 59.06 5.47
N ALA A 150 -2.93 59.44 4.78
CA ALA A 150 -1.56 59.31 5.28
C ALA A 150 -1.36 60.10 6.58
N TYR A 151 -1.87 61.33 6.67
CA TYR A 151 -1.88 62.08 7.94
C TYR A 151 -2.58 61.28 9.04
N ARG A 152 -3.79 60.77 8.77
CA ARG A 152 -4.57 60.03 9.77
C ARG A 152 -3.88 58.78 10.27
N GLU A 153 -3.24 58.02 9.39
CA GLU A 153 -2.50 56.81 9.75
C GLU A 153 -1.20 57.16 10.51
N SER A 154 -0.46 58.18 10.07
CA SER A 154 0.76 58.65 10.78
C SER A 154 0.45 59.25 12.15
N PHE A 155 -0.71 59.89 12.34
CA PHE A 155 -1.14 60.45 13.63
C PHE A 155 -1.95 59.47 14.50
N ALA A 156 -2.18 58.23 14.06
CA ALA A 156 -2.97 57.25 14.81
C ALA A 156 -2.24 56.69 16.04
N ASN A 157 -0.90 56.66 16.02
CA ASN A 157 -0.08 56.14 17.11
C ASN A 157 0.56 57.29 17.91
N LYS A 158 0.23 57.39 19.21
CA LYS A 158 0.69 58.47 20.12
C LYS A 158 2.20 58.46 20.45
N SER A 159 2.95 57.50 19.93
CA SER A 159 4.35 57.23 20.32
C SER A 159 5.37 57.46 19.19
N ASP A 160 4.94 57.92 18.01
CA ASP A 160 5.84 58.12 16.86
C ASP A 160 6.57 59.47 16.99
N VAL A 161 7.91 59.42 17.10
CA VAL A 161 8.76 60.62 17.08
C VAL A 161 8.99 61.00 15.62
N MET A 162 8.22 61.98 15.14
CA MET A 162 8.29 62.43 13.75
C MET A 162 9.27 63.61 13.62
N VAL A 163 10.38 63.41 12.88
CA VAL A 163 11.28 64.50 12.50
C VAL A 163 10.73 65.14 11.24
N LEU A 164 10.16 66.33 11.39
CA LEU A 164 9.46 67.05 10.32
C LEU A 164 10.31 68.22 9.82
N ASP A 165 10.58 68.24 8.51
CA ASP A 165 11.02 69.45 7.82
C ASP A 165 9.77 70.27 7.44
N PRO A 166 9.65 71.53 7.88
CA PRO A 166 8.53 72.40 7.54
C PRO A 166 8.28 72.56 6.03
N ASN A 167 9.29 72.37 5.19
CA ASN A 167 9.15 72.51 3.73
C ASN A 167 8.84 71.19 3.00
N SER A 168 8.45 70.13 3.71
CA SER A 168 8.18 68.83 3.12
C SER A 168 6.92 68.84 2.24
N GLU A 169 7.00 68.23 1.05
CA GLU A 169 5.85 68.00 0.17
C GLU A 169 4.71 67.24 0.87
N PHE A 170 5.02 66.54 1.96
CA PHE A 170 4.05 65.87 2.80
C PHE A 170 2.96 66.82 3.30
N PHE A 171 3.27 68.08 3.69
CA PHE A 171 2.30 69.03 4.25
C PHE A 171 1.73 70.05 3.24
N ARG A 172 2.00 69.89 1.95
CA ARG A 172 1.62 70.85 0.89
C ARG A 172 0.15 71.28 0.93
N TYR A 173 -0.75 70.36 1.27
CA TYR A 173 -2.19 70.62 1.35
C TYR A 173 -2.64 71.22 2.69
N LEU A 174 -1.84 71.12 3.75
CA LEU A 174 -2.11 71.73 5.05
C LEU A 174 -1.67 73.20 5.06
N GLU A 175 -0.57 73.53 4.39
CA GLU A 175 -0.04 74.90 4.31
C GLU A 175 -0.86 75.82 3.39
N LYS A 176 -1.37 75.28 2.26
CA LYS A 176 -2.24 76.01 1.33
C LYS A 176 -3.62 76.35 1.91
N ALA A 177 -4.00 75.77 3.04
CA ALA A 177 -5.27 76.01 3.72
C ALA A 177 -5.24 77.18 4.73
N LYS A 178 -4.22 78.06 4.67
CA LYS A 178 -4.24 79.33 5.41
C LYS A 178 -5.33 80.25 4.82
N PRO A 179 -6.16 80.90 5.67
CA PRO A 179 -7.22 81.82 5.23
C PRO A 179 -6.65 83.06 4.53
#